data_AF-A0A136J184-F1
#
_entry.id   AF-A0A136J184-F1
#
_cell.length_a   1.000
_cell.length_b   1.000
_cell.length_c   1.000
_cell.angle_alpha   90.00
_cell.angle_beta   90.00
_cell.angle_gamma   90.00
#
_symmetry.space_group_name_H-M   'P 1'
#
loop_
_entity.id
_entity.type
_entity.pdbx_description
1 polymer ?
#
loop_
_entity_poly.entity_id
_entity_poly.type
_entity_poly.pdbx_seq_one_letter_code
_entity_poly.pdbx_strand_id
1 'polypeptide(L)'
;MVRRKDFLGAAKPKGKKEQRLETADDFLQAGVEHEEAAGKWRAGDAAKSMRFFQRAIEVYEQGLQTSPNNLDLAYNKARVQLEICTHPALVSQLKQPLLEALQIALASHRHALQLSPENIDTLFNTSQVLRSIAEEVAGADDLPSAEAIKLLEEAWELQRKCFEIQKVRYLESQEEERLANEQAAAEATQDSAAPGSAEAQGDNGGDDGEGGEEEEQWVSVVEPVTKDTLIDTVVAQLETLTTLCSILTDAPDSAPPSALSFAEKHSSDLIQTLPELTHDKADRLQEITLARANFVSSLLSAGTRAGKLEPATYKTELDAVFAAPELQTPAPSVDVLLAHAKALIALSSAFRDNYAYDPAATAPGRWNALTQASERLTAASKTAGIDQSDLATTHLLRGDCSMYLHNLQYPPASHKPAADRAPQLLKNAEIFYRNAQKLSAEAEEKGVAGVRSSVAGLLQEQGQVYSVDKVLSGCPQGQQWAIEQLEDMMAEGLLPPHPQMG
;
A
#
# COMPACT_ATOMS: atom_id res chain seq x y z
N MET A 1 -30.61 44.45 -55.14
CA MET A 1 -29.33 44.54 -54.40
C MET A 1 -29.49 43.64 -53.17
N VAL A 2 -28.74 42.59 -52.88
CA VAL A 2 -27.47 42.03 -53.36
C VAL A 2 -27.53 40.48 -53.23
N ARG A 3 -26.62 39.80 -53.92
CA ARG A 3 -26.49 38.40 -54.33
C ARG A 3 -26.28 37.35 -53.21
N ARG A 4 -26.60 36.10 -53.59
CA ARG A 4 -26.18 34.78 -53.04
C ARG A 4 -24.67 34.63 -52.80
N LYS A 5 -24.30 33.74 -51.86
CA LYS A 5 -23.58 32.48 -52.18
C LYS A 5 -23.61 31.50 -50.99
N ASP A 6 -24.11 30.30 -51.26
CA ASP A 6 -23.88 29.09 -50.49
C ASP A 6 -22.39 28.80 -50.35
N PHE A 7 -21.96 28.29 -49.20
CA PHE A 7 -21.00 27.18 -49.11
C PHE A 7 -21.30 26.37 -47.84
N LEU A 8 -21.99 25.25 -48.03
CA LEU A 8 -21.85 24.06 -47.21
C LEU A 8 -20.39 23.60 -47.30
N GLY A 9 -19.67 23.72 -46.18
CA GLY A 9 -18.45 22.97 -45.93
C GLY A 9 -18.74 21.95 -44.84
N ALA A 10 -19.29 20.80 -45.22
CA ALA A 10 -19.35 19.63 -44.34
C ALA A 10 -17.92 19.32 -43.88
N ALA A 11 -17.66 19.46 -42.58
CA ALA A 11 -16.47 18.89 -41.97
C ALA A 11 -16.58 17.37 -42.12
N LYS A 12 -15.90 16.84 -43.14
CA LYS A 12 -15.75 15.39 -43.31
C LYS A 12 -15.11 14.86 -42.02
N PRO A 13 -15.60 13.73 -41.46
CA PRO A 13 -14.83 13.02 -40.47
C PRO A 13 -13.52 12.61 -41.17
N LYS A 14 -12.38 13.12 -40.71
CA LYS A 14 -11.11 12.46 -41.01
C LYS A 14 -11.24 11.08 -40.37
N GLY A 15 -11.58 10.07 -41.17
CA GLY A 15 -11.44 8.69 -40.73
C GLY A 15 -10.02 8.54 -40.21
N LYS A 16 -9.86 8.11 -38.95
CA LYS A 16 -8.59 7.55 -38.51
C LYS A 16 -8.28 6.46 -39.53
N LYS A 17 -7.34 6.71 -40.45
CA LYS A 17 -6.68 5.59 -41.13
C LYS A 17 -6.16 4.73 -39.98
N GLU A 18 -6.45 3.43 -40.00
CA GLU A 18 -5.72 2.49 -39.16
C GLU A 18 -4.24 2.78 -39.41
N GLN A 19 -3.59 3.37 -38.40
CA GLN A 19 -2.17 3.66 -38.45
C GLN A 19 -1.52 2.28 -38.45
N ARG A 20 -0.87 1.95 -39.56
CA ARG A 20 -0.20 0.67 -39.70
C ARG A 20 1.02 0.72 -38.79
N LEU A 21 0.98 -0.06 -37.72
CA LEU A 21 2.08 -0.14 -36.76
C LEU A 21 3.16 -1.03 -37.37
N GLU A 22 4.34 -0.48 -37.63
CA GLU A 22 5.45 -1.21 -38.26
C GLU A 22 6.72 -1.17 -37.40
N THR A 23 6.96 -0.06 -36.71
CA THR A 23 8.13 0.17 -35.87
C THR A 23 7.81 0.00 -34.38
N ALA A 24 8.85 -0.22 -33.55
CA ALA A 24 8.67 -0.27 -32.10
C ALA A 24 8.03 1.01 -31.55
N ASP A 25 8.40 2.16 -32.11
CA ASP A 25 7.86 3.47 -31.72
C ASP A 25 6.37 3.62 -32.07
N ASP A 26 5.93 3.08 -33.23
CA ASP A 26 4.50 3.05 -33.58
C ASP A 26 3.70 2.26 -32.54
N PHE A 27 4.19 1.08 -32.15
CA PHE A 27 3.54 0.25 -31.13
C PHE A 27 3.57 0.93 -29.76
N LEU A 28 4.69 1.58 -29.40
CA LEU A 28 4.81 2.31 -28.14
C LEU A 28 3.77 3.44 -28.07
N GLN A 29 3.72 4.29 -29.10
CA GLN A 29 2.77 5.40 -29.18
C GLN A 29 1.31 4.92 -29.13
N ALA A 30 0.97 3.88 -29.88
CA ALA A 30 -0.38 3.33 -29.88
C ALA A 30 -0.77 2.71 -28.52
N GLY A 31 0.18 2.09 -27.83
CA GLY A 31 -0.02 1.59 -26.47
C GLY A 31 -0.31 2.72 -25.49
N VAL A 32 0.49 3.78 -25.50
CA VAL A 32 0.30 4.98 -24.67
C VAL A 32 -1.06 5.63 -24.91
N GLU A 33 -1.51 5.75 -26.17
CA GLU A 33 -2.85 6.27 -26.49
C GLU A 33 -3.97 5.46 -25.83
N HIS A 34 -3.81 4.13 -25.77
CA HIS A 34 -4.76 3.26 -25.10
C HIS A 34 -4.72 3.41 -23.58
N GLU A 35 -3.55 3.58 -22.98
CA GLU A 35 -3.42 3.84 -21.54
C GLU A 35 -4.05 5.18 -21.14
N GLU A 36 -3.78 6.25 -21.88
CA GLU A 36 -4.41 7.55 -21.63
C GLU A 36 -5.94 7.47 -21.76
N ALA A 37 -6.43 6.72 -22.74
CA ALA A 37 -7.86 6.45 -22.88
C ALA A 37 -8.39 5.67 -21.66
N ALA A 38 -7.67 4.66 -21.18
CA ALA A 38 -8.04 3.89 -20.00
C ALA A 38 -8.15 4.77 -18.75
N GLY A 39 -7.16 5.64 -18.51
CA GLY A 39 -7.14 6.57 -17.38
C GLY A 39 -8.38 7.47 -17.32
N LYS A 40 -8.87 7.94 -18.47
CA LYS A 40 -10.08 8.79 -18.58
C LYS A 40 -11.36 8.11 -18.10
N TRP A 41 -11.45 6.77 -18.23
CA TRP A 41 -12.64 6.01 -17.81
C TRP A 41 -12.51 5.45 -16.39
N ARG A 42 -11.32 5.50 -15.78
CA ARG A 42 -10.99 4.80 -14.52
C ARG A 42 -11.94 5.12 -13.37
N ALA A 43 -12.29 6.41 -13.18
CA ALA A 43 -13.15 6.86 -12.08
C ALA A 43 -14.66 6.62 -12.28
N GLY A 44 -15.10 6.29 -13.51
CA GLY A 44 -16.53 6.21 -13.83
C GLY A 44 -16.99 4.88 -14.43
N ASP A 45 -16.19 4.28 -15.30
CA ASP A 45 -16.48 3.02 -15.99
C ASP A 45 -15.23 2.14 -15.98
N ALA A 46 -15.04 1.45 -14.85
CA ALA A 46 -13.89 0.57 -14.62
C ALA A 46 -13.81 -0.56 -15.65
N ALA A 47 -14.96 -1.11 -16.08
CA ALA A 47 -15.02 -2.15 -17.10
C ALA A 47 -14.52 -1.63 -18.46
N LYS A 48 -14.84 -0.39 -18.82
CA LYS A 48 -14.33 0.25 -20.04
C LYS A 48 -12.85 0.63 -19.92
N SER A 49 -12.42 1.12 -18.76
CA SER A 49 -11.01 1.36 -18.47
C SER A 49 -10.18 0.08 -18.67
N MET A 50 -10.64 -1.04 -18.09
CA MET A 50 -10.04 -2.36 -18.23
C MET A 50 -9.88 -2.80 -19.70
N ARG A 51 -10.90 -2.57 -20.55
CA ARG A 51 -10.81 -2.89 -21.99
C ARG A 51 -9.72 -2.11 -22.71
N PHE A 52 -9.52 -0.84 -22.35
CA PHE A 52 -8.45 -0.03 -22.93
C PHE A 52 -7.07 -0.48 -22.45
N PHE A 53 -6.90 -0.82 -21.17
CA PHE A 53 -5.64 -1.39 -20.68
C PHE A 53 -5.31 -2.75 -21.33
N GLN A 54 -6.30 -3.63 -21.49
CA GLN A 54 -6.13 -4.89 -22.23
C GLN A 54 -5.67 -4.62 -23.67
N ARG A 55 -6.23 -3.59 -24.32
CA ARG A 55 -5.81 -3.21 -25.66
C ARG A 55 -4.38 -2.66 -25.70
N ALA A 56 -3.95 -1.89 -24.70
CA ALA A 56 -2.56 -1.45 -24.57
C ALA A 56 -1.61 -2.64 -24.46
N ILE A 57 -1.93 -3.62 -23.61
CA ILE A 57 -1.14 -4.87 -23.47
C ILE A 57 -1.04 -5.60 -24.81
N GLU A 58 -2.14 -5.77 -25.54
CA GLU A 58 -2.16 -6.43 -26.85
C GLU A 58 -1.25 -5.71 -27.88
N VAL A 59 -1.21 -4.38 -27.83
CA VAL A 59 -0.37 -3.57 -28.72
C VAL A 59 1.11 -3.74 -28.37
N TYR A 60 1.47 -3.69 -27.07
CA TYR A 60 2.84 -3.94 -26.64
C TYR A 60 3.31 -5.37 -26.95
N GLU A 61 2.43 -6.36 -26.76
CA GLU A 61 2.69 -7.77 -27.12
C GLU A 61 3.02 -7.93 -28.60
N GLN A 62 2.25 -7.26 -29.49
CA GLN A 62 2.52 -7.27 -30.93
C GLN A 62 3.86 -6.62 -31.27
N GLY A 63 4.18 -5.48 -30.65
CA GLY A 63 5.47 -4.83 -30.83
C GLY A 63 6.65 -5.69 -30.37
N LEU A 64 6.49 -6.44 -29.27
CA LEU A 64 7.51 -7.37 -28.76
C LEU A 64 7.70 -8.60 -29.66
N GLN A 65 6.70 -9.01 -30.44
CA GLN A 65 6.88 -10.07 -31.44
C GLN A 65 7.85 -9.65 -32.54
N THR A 66 7.83 -8.37 -32.93
CA THR A 66 8.75 -7.82 -33.94
C THR A 66 10.07 -7.34 -33.35
N SER A 67 10.03 -6.84 -32.10
CA SER A 67 11.16 -6.19 -31.42
C SER A 67 11.32 -6.76 -29.99
N PRO A 68 11.70 -8.04 -29.83
CA PRO A 68 11.64 -8.75 -28.53
C PRO A 68 12.57 -8.18 -27.45
N ASN A 69 13.61 -7.45 -27.87
CA ASN A 69 14.60 -6.84 -26.98
C ASN A 69 14.34 -5.34 -26.74
N ASN A 70 13.19 -4.81 -27.17
CA ASN A 70 12.86 -3.41 -26.92
C ASN A 70 12.39 -3.25 -25.45
N LEU A 71 13.18 -2.52 -24.67
CA LEU A 71 12.92 -2.30 -23.24
C LEU A 71 11.62 -1.53 -23.01
N ASP A 72 11.35 -0.48 -23.78
CA ASP A 72 10.18 0.40 -23.54
C ASP A 72 8.86 -0.36 -23.73
N LEU A 73 8.77 -1.20 -24.76
CA LEU A 73 7.62 -2.07 -24.97
C LEU A 73 7.48 -3.10 -23.84
N ALA A 74 8.58 -3.72 -23.42
CA ALA A 74 8.58 -4.72 -22.34
C ALA A 74 8.18 -4.09 -21.00
N TYR A 75 8.76 -2.95 -20.67
CA TYR A 75 8.51 -2.21 -19.44
C TYR A 75 7.07 -1.69 -19.38
N ASN A 76 6.57 -1.05 -20.45
CA ASN A 76 5.20 -0.52 -20.43
C ASN A 76 4.15 -1.64 -20.38
N LYS A 77 4.37 -2.76 -21.07
CA LYS A 77 3.52 -3.96 -20.90
C LYS A 77 3.46 -4.39 -19.43
N ALA A 78 4.62 -4.54 -18.81
CA ALA A 78 4.74 -5.01 -17.43
C ALA A 78 4.06 -4.03 -16.45
N ARG A 79 4.34 -2.71 -16.58
CA ARG A 79 3.73 -1.66 -15.76
C ARG A 79 2.20 -1.64 -15.86
N VAL A 80 1.63 -1.76 -17.06
CA VAL A 80 0.17 -1.80 -17.24
C VAL A 80 -0.45 -3.02 -16.58
N GLN A 81 0.23 -4.17 -16.64
CA GLN A 81 -0.23 -5.38 -15.96
C GLN A 81 -0.21 -5.20 -14.43
N LEU A 82 0.85 -4.59 -13.87
CA LEU A 82 0.91 -4.26 -12.45
C LEU A 82 -0.24 -3.32 -12.05
N GLU A 83 -0.46 -2.23 -12.79
CA GLU A 83 -1.56 -1.27 -12.56
C GLU A 83 -2.93 -1.96 -12.52
N ILE A 84 -3.19 -2.88 -13.46
CA ILE A 84 -4.43 -3.68 -13.49
C ILE A 84 -4.57 -4.52 -12.20
N CYS A 85 -3.48 -5.10 -11.72
CA CYS A 85 -3.48 -6.01 -10.58
C CYS A 85 -3.49 -5.31 -9.22
N THR A 86 -3.20 -4.01 -9.15
CA THR A 86 -3.12 -3.29 -7.87
C THR A 86 -4.18 -2.19 -7.71
N HIS A 87 -4.75 -1.67 -8.81
CA HIS A 87 -5.76 -0.62 -8.70
C HIS A 87 -7.12 -1.20 -8.26
N PRO A 88 -7.73 -0.77 -7.14
CA PRO A 88 -8.95 -1.39 -6.59
C PRO A 88 -10.12 -1.49 -7.59
N ALA A 89 -10.35 -0.42 -8.36
CA ALA A 89 -11.40 -0.42 -9.37
C ALA A 89 -11.15 -1.43 -10.50
N LEU A 90 -9.90 -1.75 -10.84
CA LEU A 90 -9.54 -2.63 -11.95
C LEU A 90 -9.45 -4.09 -11.52
N VAL A 91 -8.96 -4.38 -10.31
CA VAL A 91 -8.89 -5.73 -9.73
C VAL A 91 -10.27 -6.40 -9.76
N SER A 92 -11.33 -5.66 -9.39
CA SER A 92 -12.71 -6.15 -9.44
C SER A 92 -13.21 -6.55 -10.85
N GLN A 93 -12.50 -6.15 -11.91
CA GLN A 93 -12.84 -6.44 -13.30
C GLN A 93 -12.03 -7.61 -13.88
N LEU A 94 -11.12 -8.20 -13.11
CA LEU A 94 -10.36 -9.36 -13.53
C LEU A 94 -11.28 -10.56 -13.80
N LYS A 95 -11.01 -11.28 -14.89
CA LYS A 95 -11.73 -12.50 -15.25
C LYS A 95 -11.07 -13.77 -14.70
N GLN A 96 -9.82 -13.65 -14.31
CA GLN A 96 -8.99 -14.71 -13.75
C GLN A 96 -8.64 -14.34 -12.30
N PRO A 97 -8.22 -15.30 -11.46
CA PRO A 97 -7.77 -15.04 -10.11
C PRO A 97 -6.65 -13.99 -10.06
N LEU A 98 -6.63 -13.16 -9.01
CA LEU A 98 -5.65 -12.09 -8.86
C LEU A 98 -4.22 -12.64 -8.83
N LEU A 99 -3.97 -13.72 -8.08
CA LEU A 99 -2.67 -14.39 -8.04
C LEU A 99 -2.17 -14.82 -9.43
N GLU A 100 -3.03 -15.34 -10.30
CA GLU A 100 -2.68 -15.71 -11.67
C GLU A 100 -2.31 -14.46 -12.51
N ALA A 101 -3.06 -13.37 -12.36
CA ALA A 101 -2.76 -12.10 -13.03
C ALA A 101 -1.41 -11.50 -12.58
N LEU A 102 -1.13 -11.54 -11.28
CA LEU A 102 0.14 -11.08 -10.72
C LEU A 102 1.34 -11.94 -11.18
N GLN A 103 1.18 -13.25 -11.29
CA GLN A 103 2.22 -14.13 -11.84
C GLN A 103 2.55 -13.81 -13.31
N ILE A 104 1.53 -13.47 -14.11
CA ILE A 104 1.72 -12.99 -15.48
C ILE A 104 2.46 -11.65 -15.50
N ALA A 105 2.09 -10.71 -14.61
CA ALA A 105 2.79 -9.44 -14.47
C ALA A 105 4.27 -9.65 -14.09
N LEU A 106 4.55 -10.57 -13.15
CA LEU A 106 5.91 -10.90 -12.72
C LEU A 106 6.75 -11.44 -13.87
N ALA A 107 6.18 -12.30 -14.73
CA ALA A 107 6.88 -12.81 -15.91
C ALA A 107 7.28 -11.68 -16.87
N SER A 108 6.38 -10.73 -17.15
CA SER A 108 6.68 -9.54 -17.97
C SER A 108 7.74 -8.65 -17.32
N HIS A 109 7.65 -8.42 -16.00
CA HIS A 109 8.64 -7.65 -15.25
C HIS A 109 10.02 -8.31 -15.27
N ARG A 110 10.10 -9.63 -15.10
CA ARG A 110 11.36 -10.38 -15.22
C ARG A 110 11.94 -10.32 -16.62
N HIS A 111 11.12 -10.32 -17.67
CA HIS A 111 11.59 -10.07 -19.04
C HIS A 111 12.20 -8.67 -19.20
N ALA A 112 11.50 -7.63 -18.75
CA ALA A 112 12.04 -6.26 -18.77
C ALA A 112 13.34 -6.14 -17.97
N LEU A 113 13.43 -6.80 -16.81
CA LEU A 113 14.62 -6.78 -15.95
C LEU A 113 15.80 -7.51 -16.60
N GLN A 114 15.56 -8.55 -17.40
CA GLN A 114 16.61 -9.21 -18.17
C GLN A 114 17.18 -8.30 -19.26
N LEU A 115 16.35 -7.45 -19.87
CA LEU A 115 16.78 -6.49 -20.90
C LEU A 115 17.59 -5.33 -20.29
N SER A 116 17.23 -4.87 -19.10
CA SER A 116 17.97 -3.81 -18.39
C SER A 116 18.03 -4.05 -16.87
N PRO A 117 19.02 -4.82 -16.38
CA PRO A 117 19.12 -5.23 -14.97
C PRO A 117 19.36 -4.10 -13.97
N GLU A 118 19.70 -2.90 -14.45
CA GLU A 118 19.99 -1.70 -13.64
C GLU A 118 18.99 -0.57 -13.88
N ASN A 119 17.92 -0.82 -14.64
CA ASN A 119 16.84 0.14 -14.79
C ASN A 119 16.07 0.28 -13.46
N ILE A 120 16.09 1.48 -12.89
CA ILE A 120 15.51 1.82 -11.58
C ILE A 120 14.01 1.49 -11.54
N ASP A 121 13.25 1.89 -12.56
CA ASP A 121 11.80 1.68 -12.60
C ASP A 121 11.44 0.20 -12.70
N THR A 122 12.21 -0.56 -13.47
CA THR A 122 12.03 -2.00 -13.60
C THR A 122 12.35 -2.71 -12.29
N LEU A 123 13.42 -2.32 -11.60
CA LEU A 123 13.76 -2.86 -10.27
C LEU A 123 12.65 -2.57 -9.26
N PHE A 124 12.23 -1.30 -9.16
CA PHE A 124 11.19 -0.88 -8.22
C PHE A 124 9.86 -1.58 -8.50
N ASN A 125 9.36 -1.54 -9.73
CA ASN A 125 8.06 -2.14 -10.05
C ASN A 125 8.07 -3.68 -9.97
N THR A 126 9.19 -4.34 -10.27
CA THR A 126 9.31 -5.80 -10.05
C THR A 126 9.17 -6.14 -8.57
N SER A 127 9.77 -5.33 -7.69
CA SER A 127 9.62 -5.51 -6.24
C SER A 127 8.19 -5.34 -5.76
N GLN A 128 7.42 -4.41 -6.36
CA GLN A 128 6.01 -4.20 -6.03
C GLN A 128 5.17 -5.43 -6.41
N VAL A 129 5.38 -6.00 -7.60
CA VAL A 129 4.70 -7.24 -8.02
C VAL A 129 5.01 -8.39 -7.06
N LEU A 130 6.28 -8.57 -6.69
CA LEU A 130 6.70 -9.62 -5.76
C LEU A 130 6.01 -9.46 -4.39
N ARG A 131 5.92 -8.22 -3.88
CA ARG A 131 5.22 -7.91 -2.62
C ARG A 131 3.73 -8.26 -2.72
N SER A 132 3.06 -7.84 -3.79
CA SER A 132 1.63 -8.17 -3.99
C SER A 132 1.38 -9.67 -4.13
N ILE A 133 2.27 -10.43 -4.81
CA ILE A 133 2.17 -11.90 -4.84
C ILE A 133 2.35 -12.47 -3.43
N ALA A 134 3.31 -11.98 -2.66
CA ALA A 134 3.54 -12.47 -1.31
C ALA A 134 2.33 -12.25 -0.40
N GLU A 135 1.63 -11.12 -0.53
CA GLU A 135 0.38 -10.83 0.21
C GLU A 135 -0.73 -11.83 -0.16
N GLU A 136 -0.94 -12.08 -1.45
CA GLU A 136 -1.93 -13.08 -1.93
C GLU A 136 -1.57 -14.51 -1.49
N VAL A 137 -0.28 -14.88 -1.54
CA VAL A 137 0.21 -16.20 -1.11
C VAL A 137 0.06 -16.36 0.40
N ALA A 138 0.30 -15.31 1.18
CA ALA A 138 0.16 -15.35 2.63
C ALA A 138 -1.31 -15.41 3.09
N GLY A 139 -2.23 -14.84 2.30
CA GLY A 139 -3.67 -14.89 2.57
C GLY A 139 -4.34 -16.18 2.11
N ALA A 140 -3.66 -17.04 1.36
CA ALA A 140 -4.20 -18.31 0.89
C ALA A 140 -3.87 -19.45 1.85
N ASP A 141 -4.90 -20.10 2.42
CA ASP A 141 -4.76 -21.19 3.41
C ASP A 141 -3.97 -22.40 2.90
N ASP A 142 -3.92 -22.61 1.58
CA ASP A 142 -3.31 -23.77 0.93
C ASP A 142 -1.87 -23.53 0.44
N LEU A 143 -1.37 -22.28 0.51
CA LEU A 143 -0.04 -21.93 0.03
C LEU A 143 0.98 -21.76 1.16
N PRO A 144 2.24 -22.20 0.98
CA PRO A 144 3.22 -22.12 2.04
C PRO A 144 3.67 -20.67 2.29
N SER A 145 3.56 -20.19 3.53
CA SER A 145 4.08 -18.87 3.95
C SER A 145 5.59 -18.72 3.69
N ALA A 146 6.34 -19.82 3.63
CA ALA A 146 7.76 -19.82 3.25
C ALA A 146 8.00 -19.31 1.81
N GLU A 147 7.04 -19.49 0.89
CA GLU A 147 7.13 -18.95 -0.46
C GLU A 147 6.92 -17.44 -0.47
N ALA A 148 5.92 -16.94 0.26
CA ALA A 148 5.70 -15.51 0.46
C ALA A 148 6.94 -14.80 1.04
N ILE A 149 7.59 -15.42 2.05
CA ILE A 149 8.82 -14.87 2.65
C ILE A 149 9.95 -14.76 1.62
N LYS A 150 10.15 -15.76 0.76
CA LYS A 150 11.18 -15.71 -0.30
C LYS A 150 10.92 -14.60 -1.30
N LEU A 151 9.65 -14.39 -1.68
CA LEU A 151 9.26 -13.31 -2.58
C LEU A 151 9.55 -11.94 -1.95
N LEU A 152 9.31 -11.77 -0.65
CA LEU A 152 9.61 -10.53 0.08
C LEU A 152 11.12 -10.30 0.25
N GLU A 153 11.92 -11.35 0.47
CA GLU A 153 13.38 -11.24 0.48
C GLU A 153 13.91 -10.83 -0.91
N GLU A 154 13.38 -11.40 -2.00
CA GLU A 154 13.71 -11.00 -3.38
C GLU A 154 13.30 -9.54 -3.65
N ALA A 155 12.09 -9.14 -3.25
CA ALA A 155 11.60 -7.77 -3.39
C ALA A 155 12.50 -6.77 -2.67
N TRP A 156 12.90 -7.08 -1.44
CA TRP A 156 13.77 -6.21 -0.65
C TRP A 156 15.16 -6.04 -1.29
N GLU A 157 15.76 -7.11 -1.83
CA GLU A 157 17.05 -7.02 -2.52
C GLU A 157 16.96 -6.19 -3.81
N LEU A 158 15.85 -6.28 -4.56
CA LEU A 158 15.61 -5.42 -5.73
C LEU A 158 15.46 -3.95 -5.32
N GLN A 159 14.73 -3.66 -4.24
CA GLN A 159 14.59 -2.31 -3.69
C GLN A 159 15.93 -1.76 -3.18
N ARG A 160 16.75 -2.59 -2.53
CA ARG A 160 18.10 -2.18 -2.12
C ARG A 160 18.95 -1.83 -3.33
N LYS A 161 18.95 -2.67 -4.37
CA LYS A 161 19.70 -2.37 -5.60
C LYS A 161 19.19 -1.07 -6.25
N CYS A 162 17.88 -0.88 -6.30
CA CYS A 162 17.23 0.34 -6.78
C CYS A 162 17.72 1.58 -6.00
N PHE A 163 17.71 1.52 -4.67
CA PHE A 163 18.15 2.59 -3.79
C PHE A 163 19.63 2.97 -4.01
N GLU A 164 20.52 1.98 -4.12
CA GLU A 164 21.95 2.27 -4.34
C GLU A 164 22.20 2.99 -5.68
N ILE A 165 21.50 2.58 -6.75
CA ILE A 165 21.61 3.24 -8.06
C ILE A 165 21.03 4.65 -8.00
N GLN A 166 19.85 4.82 -7.38
CA GLN A 166 19.24 6.13 -7.17
C GLN A 166 20.16 7.06 -6.36
N LYS A 167 20.81 6.56 -5.31
CA LYS A 167 21.71 7.34 -4.46
C LYS A 167 22.92 7.85 -5.26
N VAL A 168 23.51 7.01 -6.11
CA VAL A 168 24.59 7.44 -7.01
C VAL A 168 24.11 8.54 -7.95
N ARG A 169 22.97 8.34 -8.65
CA ARG A 169 22.43 9.35 -9.57
C ARG A 169 22.05 10.66 -8.89
N TYR A 170 21.54 10.60 -7.66
CA TYR A 170 21.24 11.79 -6.87
C TYR A 170 22.51 12.59 -6.56
N LEU A 171 23.59 11.91 -6.16
CA LEU A 171 24.88 12.57 -5.88
C LEU A 171 25.52 13.14 -7.15
N GLU A 172 25.43 12.43 -8.27
CA GLU A 172 25.89 12.92 -9.59
C GLU A 172 25.14 14.20 -9.98
N SER A 173 23.81 14.19 -9.88
CA SER A 173 22.98 15.37 -10.19
C SER A 173 23.30 16.57 -9.29
N GLN A 174 23.56 16.35 -7.99
CA GLN A 174 23.96 17.41 -7.07
C GLN A 174 25.32 18.01 -7.42
N GLU A 175 26.28 17.18 -7.84
CA GLU A 175 27.60 17.64 -8.24
C GLU A 175 27.55 18.39 -9.59
N GLU A 176 26.76 17.91 -10.55
CA GLU A 176 26.51 18.62 -11.82
C GLU A 176 25.88 19.99 -11.58
N GLU A 177 24.89 20.10 -10.69
CA GLU A 177 24.27 21.37 -10.31
C GLU A 177 25.29 22.30 -9.64
N ARG A 178 26.15 21.78 -8.75
CA ARG A 178 27.21 22.56 -8.10
C ARG A 178 28.20 23.13 -9.13
N LEU A 179 28.68 22.30 -10.06
CA LEU A 179 29.61 22.73 -11.10
C LEU A 179 28.99 23.75 -12.05
N ALA A 180 27.73 23.56 -12.43
CA ALA A 180 26.99 24.52 -13.27
C ALA A 180 26.80 25.87 -12.56
N ASN A 181 26.45 25.86 -11.27
CA ASN A 181 26.31 27.08 -10.46
C ASN A 181 27.64 27.82 -10.27
N GLU A 182 28.75 27.09 -10.10
CA GLU A 182 30.10 27.67 -10.02
C GLU A 182 30.53 28.31 -11.34
N GLN A 183 30.24 27.68 -12.47
CA GLN A 183 30.50 28.24 -13.80
C GLN A 183 29.66 29.50 -14.04
N ALA A 184 28.36 29.45 -13.77
CA ALA A 184 27.47 30.61 -13.91
C ALA A 184 27.89 31.78 -13.00
N ALA A 185 28.34 31.50 -11.77
CA ALA A 185 28.87 32.53 -10.86
C ALA A 185 30.19 33.13 -11.36
N ALA A 186 31.07 32.32 -11.96
CA ALA A 186 32.32 32.80 -12.54
C ALA A 186 32.07 33.71 -13.76
N GLU A 187 31.11 33.37 -14.61
CA GLU A 187 30.69 34.18 -15.77
C GLU A 187 30.03 35.50 -15.35
N ALA A 188 29.14 35.48 -14.34
CA ALA A 188 28.53 36.70 -13.80
C ALA A 188 29.54 37.68 -13.18
N THR A 189 30.67 37.16 -12.69
CA THR A 189 31.76 37.99 -12.12
C THR A 189 32.63 38.62 -13.22
N GLN A 190 32.72 38.01 -14.41
CA GLN A 190 33.45 38.57 -15.56
C GLN A 190 32.70 39.69 -16.28
N ASP A 191 31.36 39.64 -16.34
CA ASP A 191 30.55 40.71 -16.96
C ASP A 191 30.38 41.97 -16.07
N SER A 192 30.71 41.88 -14.78
CA SER A 192 30.63 43.02 -13.85
C SER A 192 31.88 43.92 -13.85
N ALA A 193 32.90 43.59 -14.66
CA ALA A 193 34.22 44.23 -14.65
C ALA A 193 34.57 45.03 -15.93
N ALA A 194 33.57 45.57 -16.66
CA ALA A 194 33.82 46.47 -17.78
C ALA A 194 32.93 47.72 -17.75
N PRO A 195 33.47 48.91 -17.38
CA PRO A 195 32.91 50.18 -17.81
C PRO A 195 33.61 50.63 -19.10
N GLY A 196 32.89 50.72 -20.22
CA GLY A 196 33.47 51.37 -21.41
C GLY A 196 32.75 51.21 -22.74
N SER A 197 32.14 52.33 -23.17
CA SER A 197 31.84 52.77 -24.54
C SER A 197 30.75 52.07 -25.36
N ALA A 198 29.72 52.87 -25.63
CA ALA A 198 28.75 52.73 -26.70
C ALA A 198 29.40 52.84 -28.09
N GLU A 199 28.80 52.17 -29.09
CA GLU A 199 28.44 52.77 -30.37
C GLU A 199 27.41 51.90 -31.12
N ALA A 200 26.49 52.59 -31.80
CA ALA A 200 25.38 52.04 -32.56
C ALA A 200 25.65 52.14 -34.06
N GLN A 201 25.30 51.10 -34.84
CA GLN A 201 24.94 51.06 -36.27
C GLN A 201 25.05 49.59 -36.73
N GLY A 202 24.19 49.02 -37.56
CA GLY A 202 23.10 49.53 -38.37
C GLY A 202 22.35 48.37 -39.04
N ASP A 203 21.27 48.77 -39.69
CA ASP A 203 20.21 48.03 -40.34
C ASP A 203 20.62 47.15 -41.55
N ASN A 204 19.77 46.15 -41.81
CA ASN A 204 19.28 45.68 -43.11
C ASN A 204 19.78 44.35 -43.70
N GLY A 205 18.80 43.58 -44.21
CA GLY A 205 18.98 42.69 -45.35
C GLY A 205 18.70 41.21 -45.08
N GLY A 206 17.48 40.77 -45.38
CA GLY A 206 17.16 39.34 -45.48
C GLY A 206 17.79 38.69 -46.71
N ASP A 207 17.89 37.36 -46.66
CA ASP A 207 17.89 36.51 -47.84
C ASP A 207 17.27 35.15 -47.48
N ASP A 208 16.36 34.72 -48.34
CA ASP A 208 15.65 33.46 -48.32
C ASP A 208 16.64 32.34 -48.70
N GLY A 209 16.69 31.27 -47.91
CA GLY A 209 17.63 30.16 -48.15
C GLY A 209 17.12 28.84 -47.59
N GLU A 210 16.28 28.19 -48.41
CA GLU A 210 16.10 26.73 -48.57
C GLU A 210 15.82 25.85 -47.34
N GLY A 211 14.67 25.16 -47.40
CA GLY A 211 14.26 24.16 -46.43
C GLY A 211 15.24 23.00 -46.34
N GLY A 212 15.95 22.94 -45.23
CA GLY A 212 16.37 21.67 -44.64
C GLY A 212 15.19 21.11 -43.86
N GLU A 213 14.86 19.85 -44.12
CA GLU A 213 14.07 19.05 -43.19
C GLU A 213 14.82 19.09 -41.84
N GLU A 214 14.30 19.86 -40.89
CA GLU A 214 14.77 19.83 -39.51
C GLU A 214 14.51 18.41 -39.01
N GLU A 215 15.55 17.58 -38.97
CA GLU A 215 15.55 16.35 -38.19
C GLU A 215 15.16 16.76 -36.77
N GLU A 216 13.92 16.46 -36.37
CA GLU A 216 13.41 16.71 -35.03
C GLU A 216 14.29 15.94 -34.04
N GLN A 217 15.32 16.60 -33.53
CA GLN A 217 16.24 16.03 -32.56
C GLN A 217 15.53 16.03 -31.20
N TRP A 218 14.86 14.92 -30.91
CA TRP A 218 14.22 14.69 -29.61
C TRP A 218 15.29 14.63 -28.52
N VAL A 219 15.33 15.63 -27.65
CA VAL A 219 16.11 15.61 -26.42
C VAL A 219 15.29 14.87 -25.36
N SER A 220 15.72 13.67 -24.96
CA SER A 220 15.13 12.98 -23.82
C SER A 220 15.54 13.69 -22.53
N VAL A 221 14.63 14.46 -21.93
CA VAL A 221 14.83 15.00 -20.58
C VAL A 221 14.67 13.83 -19.62
N VAL A 222 15.78 13.34 -19.07
CA VAL A 222 15.76 12.35 -17.98
C VAL A 222 15.45 13.12 -16.70
N GLU A 223 14.33 12.79 -16.05
CA GLU A 223 14.01 13.40 -14.76
C GLU A 223 15.08 13.04 -13.72
N PRO A 224 15.60 14.02 -12.97
CA PRO A 224 16.65 13.77 -11.99
C PRO A 224 16.08 12.96 -10.82
N VAL A 225 16.88 12.03 -10.31
CA VAL A 225 16.57 11.38 -9.04
C VAL A 225 16.59 12.42 -7.94
N THR A 226 15.53 12.46 -7.13
CA THR A 226 15.40 13.43 -6.03
C THR A 226 15.50 12.74 -4.68
N LYS A 227 15.59 13.53 -3.60
CA LYS A 227 15.43 13.01 -2.24
C LYS A 227 14.07 12.32 -2.04
N ASP A 228 13.01 12.78 -2.70
CA ASP A 228 11.69 12.17 -2.59
C ASP A 228 11.71 10.75 -3.18
N THR A 229 12.35 10.56 -4.34
CA THR A 229 12.55 9.23 -4.95
C THR A 229 13.31 8.26 -4.02
N LEU A 230 14.32 8.77 -3.29
CA LEU A 230 15.04 7.98 -2.30
C LEU A 230 14.16 7.63 -1.10
N ILE A 231 13.37 8.59 -0.61
CA ILE A 231 12.41 8.39 0.49
C ILE A 231 11.37 7.34 0.11
N ASP A 232 10.76 7.44 -1.07
CA ASP A 232 9.74 6.49 -1.55
C ASP A 232 10.29 5.06 -1.58
N THR A 233 11.56 4.90 -1.96
CA THR A 233 12.22 3.59 -1.98
C THR A 233 12.48 3.05 -0.56
N VAL A 234 12.90 3.90 0.38
CA VAL A 234 13.08 3.49 1.78
C VAL A 234 11.74 3.17 2.46
N VAL A 235 10.69 3.92 2.17
CA VAL A 235 9.33 3.62 2.65
C VAL A 235 8.88 2.26 2.11
N ALA A 236 9.05 1.99 0.81
CA ALA A 236 8.74 0.69 0.22
C ALA A 236 9.53 -0.47 0.85
N GLN A 237 10.80 -0.24 1.24
CA GLN A 237 11.61 -1.23 1.97
C GLN A 237 11.05 -1.51 3.37
N LEU A 238 10.64 -0.46 4.11
CA LEU A 238 10.00 -0.62 5.42
C LEU A 238 8.67 -1.35 5.32
N GLU A 239 7.85 -1.04 4.31
CA GLU A 239 6.60 -1.75 4.03
C GLU A 239 6.84 -3.23 3.71
N THR A 240 7.84 -3.55 2.90
CA THR A 240 8.20 -4.94 2.57
C THR A 240 8.61 -5.72 3.82
N LEU A 241 9.43 -5.12 4.69
CA LEU A 241 9.80 -5.72 5.97
C LEU A 241 8.62 -5.80 6.94
N THR A 242 7.66 -4.87 6.87
CA THR A 242 6.42 -4.88 7.65
C THR A 242 5.57 -6.10 7.28
N THR A 243 5.32 -6.30 5.98
CA THR A 243 4.58 -7.47 5.46
C THR A 243 5.27 -8.77 5.86
N LEU A 244 6.60 -8.84 5.73
CA LEU A 244 7.38 -10.00 6.15
C LEU A 244 7.15 -10.31 7.64
N CYS A 245 7.23 -9.30 8.53
CA CYS A 245 7.01 -9.49 9.96
C CYS A 245 5.57 -9.88 10.32
N SER A 246 4.57 -9.42 9.56
CA SER A 246 3.18 -9.87 9.73
C SER A 246 3.07 -11.37 9.48
N ILE A 247 3.62 -11.86 8.36
CA ILE A 247 3.61 -13.29 8.00
C ILE A 247 4.31 -14.14 9.09
N LEU A 248 5.42 -13.64 9.64
CA LEU A 248 6.12 -14.33 10.75
C LEU A 248 5.28 -14.42 12.02
N THR A 249 4.38 -13.45 12.24
CA THR A 249 3.50 -13.42 13.41
C THR A 249 2.33 -14.39 13.22
N ASP A 250 1.74 -14.43 12.03
CA ASP A 250 0.54 -15.20 11.72
C ASP A 250 0.85 -16.69 11.50
N ALA A 251 1.96 -17.00 10.84
CA ALA A 251 2.37 -18.37 10.50
C ALA A 251 3.81 -18.70 10.95
N PRO A 252 4.10 -18.66 12.27
CA PRO A 252 5.47 -18.82 12.78
C PRO A 252 6.08 -20.20 12.47
N ASP A 253 5.27 -21.26 12.44
CA ASP A 253 5.73 -22.63 12.18
C ASP A 253 6.14 -22.87 10.70
N SER A 254 5.61 -22.05 9.79
CA SER A 254 5.88 -22.12 8.35
C SER A 254 7.08 -21.26 7.94
N ALA A 255 7.58 -20.40 8.83
CA ALA A 255 8.61 -19.44 8.51
C ALA A 255 10.04 -20.03 8.62
N PRO A 256 10.96 -19.65 7.71
CA PRO A 256 12.38 -19.95 7.87
C PRO A 256 12.93 -19.34 9.18
N PRO A 257 13.74 -20.08 9.97
CA PRO A 257 14.30 -19.55 11.23
C PRO A 257 15.15 -18.28 11.08
N SER A 258 15.70 -18.05 9.89
CA SER A 258 16.51 -16.88 9.56
C SER A 258 15.69 -15.62 9.25
N ALA A 259 14.40 -15.73 8.96
CA ALA A 259 13.60 -14.63 8.42
C ALA A 259 13.45 -13.45 9.40
N LEU A 260 13.28 -13.72 10.69
CA LEU A 260 13.26 -12.65 11.69
C LEU A 260 14.61 -11.91 11.76
N SER A 261 15.72 -12.65 11.67
CA SER A 261 17.05 -12.04 11.70
C SER A 261 17.42 -11.34 10.39
N PHE A 262 16.80 -11.72 9.27
CA PHE A 262 16.83 -10.93 8.04
C PHE A 262 16.21 -9.54 8.30
N ALA A 263 15.00 -9.49 8.86
CA ALA A 263 14.34 -8.21 9.18
C ALA A 263 15.12 -7.36 10.20
N GLU A 264 15.64 -7.96 11.26
CA GLU A 264 16.48 -7.29 12.27
C GLU A 264 17.73 -6.65 11.65
N LYS A 265 18.44 -7.42 10.80
CA LYS A 265 19.67 -6.96 10.16
C LYS A 265 19.40 -5.79 9.21
N HIS A 266 18.43 -5.95 8.32
CA HIS A 266 18.22 -5.02 7.22
C HIS A 266 17.50 -3.73 7.64
N SER A 267 16.69 -3.79 8.69
CA SER A 267 16.07 -2.58 9.27
C SER A 267 17.07 -1.63 9.93
N SER A 268 18.17 -2.16 10.50
CA SER A 268 19.18 -1.34 11.15
C SER A 268 19.84 -0.35 10.17
N ASP A 269 20.11 -0.80 8.94
CA ASP A 269 20.71 0.02 7.89
C ASP A 269 19.74 1.14 7.43
N LEU A 270 18.45 0.83 7.31
CA LEU A 270 17.41 1.80 6.94
C LEU A 270 17.25 2.88 7.99
N ILE A 271 17.17 2.49 9.27
CA ILE A 271 17.00 3.42 10.39
C ILE A 271 18.18 4.40 10.48
N GLN A 272 19.40 3.96 10.17
CA GLN A 272 20.58 4.83 10.14
C GLN A 272 20.56 5.81 8.95
N THR A 273 19.96 5.43 7.83
CA THR A 273 19.92 6.24 6.60
C THR A 273 18.84 7.33 6.66
N LEU A 274 17.73 7.08 7.36
CA LEU A 274 16.57 7.98 7.41
C LEU A 274 16.89 9.44 7.83
N PRO A 275 17.63 9.72 8.91
CA PRO A 275 17.87 11.09 9.36
C PRO A 275 18.54 11.99 8.30
N GLU A 276 19.43 11.41 7.47
CA GLU A 276 20.12 12.15 6.41
C GLU A 276 19.16 12.53 5.27
N LEU A 277 18.23 11.64 4.92
CA LEU A 277 17.26 11.86 3.86
C LEU A 277 16.13 12.82 4.25
N THR A 278 15.81 12.92 5.54
CA THR A 278 14.59 13.61 6.00
C THR A 278 14.81 14.98 6.62
N HIS A 279 16.06 15.41 6.84
CA HIS A 279 16.36 16.63 7.60
C HIS A 279 15.72 17.91 7.03
N ASP A 280 15.49 17.97 5.73
CA ASP A 280 14.88 19.09 5.01
C ASP A 280 13.50 18.77 4.39
N LYS A 281 12.91 17.62 4.76
CA LYS A 281 11.65 17.10 4.19
C LYS A 281 10.52 17.08 5.21
N ALA A 282 10.25 18.25 5.80
CA ALA A 282 9.27 18.40 6.89
C ALA A 282 7.84 17.94 6.52
N ASP A 283 7.47 18.09 5.24
CA ASP A 283 6.18 17.67 4.67
C ASP A 283 6.04 16.15 4.53
N ARG A 284 7.15 15.41 4.52
CA ARG A 284 7.19 13.94 4.40
C ARG A 284 7.40 13.23 5.73
N LEU A 285 7.80 13.96 6.78
CA LEU A 285 8.17 13.38 8.09
C LEU A 285 7.09 12.50 8.71
N GLN A 286 5.81 12.88 8.61
CA GLN A 286 4.73 12.09 9.21
C GLN A 286 4.57 10.73 8.53
N GLU A 287 4.61 10.68 7.19
CA GLU A 287 4.53 9.41 6.44
C GLU A 287 5.69 8.49 6.80
N ILE A 288 6.92 9.02 6.75
CA ILE A 288 8.12 8.23 7.02
C ILE A 288 8.11 7.70 8.45
N THR A 289 7.72 8.54 9.40
CA THR A 289 7.64 8.15 10.81
C THR A 289 6.53 7.11 11.03
N LEU A 290 5.43 7.20 10.29
CA LEU A 290 4.34 6.23 10.33
C LEU A 290 4.76 4.87 9.73
N ALA A 291 5.44 4.88 8.57
CA ALA A 291 6.00 3.66 7.97
C ALA A 291 6.97 2.97 8.93
N ARG A 292 7.85 3.74 9.61
CA ARG A 292 8.71 3.23 10.68
C ARG A 292 7.91 2.66 11.86
N ALA A 293 6.85 3.33 12.30
CA ALA A 293 6.02 2.86 13.41
C ALA A 293 5.30 1.54 13.09
N ASN A 294 4.77 1.40 11.87
CA ASN A 294 4.15 0.16 11.39
C ASN A 294 5.15 -0.99 11.33
N PHE A 295 6.35 -0.73 10.79
CA PHE A 295 7.43 -1.71 10.76
C PHE A 295 7.83 -2.15 12.17
N VAL A 296 8.13 -1.19 13.07
CA VAL A 296 8.54 -1.49 14.44
C VAL A 296 7.46 -2.28 15.17
N SER A 297 6.18 -1.89 15.05
CA SER A 297 5.07 -2.63 15.66
C SER A 297 5.02 -4.10 15.19
N SER A 298 5.22 -4.33 13.90
CA SER A 298 5.19 -5.67 13.31
C SER A 298 6.42 -6.50 13.71
N LEU A 299 7.60 -5.88 13.75
CA LEU A 299 8.82 -6.51 14.24
C LEU A 299 8.72 -6.92 15.71
N LEU A 300 8.16 -6.06 16.56
CA LEU A 300 7.94 -6.37 17.98
C LEU A 300 6.97 -7.55 18.14
N SER A 301 5.88 -7.57 17.36
CA SER A 301 4.92 -8.69 17.34
C SER A 301 5.60 -10.01 16.97
N ALA A 302 6.35 -10.02 15.86
CA ALA A 302 7.08 -11.19 15.38
C ALA A 302 8.15 -11.65 16.38
N GLY A 303 8.91 -10.73 16.97
CA GLY A 303 9.93 -11.01 17.97
C GLY A 303 9.35 -11.60 19.26
N THR A 304 8.20 -11.09 19.70
CA THR A 304 7.48 -11.62 20.87
C THR A 304 6.90 -13.00 20.59
N ARG A 305 6.33 -13.23 19.39
CA ARG A 305 5.83 -14.54 18.95
C ARG A 305 6.93 -15.59 18.84
N ALA A 306 8.11 -15.18 18.38
CA ALA A 306 9.30 -16.03 18.32
C ALA A 306 9.98 -16.26 19.70
N GLY A 307 9.43 -15.71 20.79
CA GLY A 307 10.00 -15.84 22.14
C GLY A 307 11.32 -15.08 22.33
N LYS A 308 11.68 -14.17 21.41
CA LYS A 308 12.89 -13.34 21.52
C LYS A 308 12.67 -12.05 22.33
N LEU A 309 11.42 -11.64 22.52
CA LEU A 309 11.06 -10.37 23.14
C LEU A 309 9.96 -10.53 24.19
N GLU A 310 10.22 -10.00 25.39
CA GLU A 310 9.24 -9.94 26.48
C GLU A 310 8.13 -8.91 26.17
N PRO A 311 6.85 -9.21 26.47
CA PRO A 311 5.74 -8.29 26.22
C PRO A 311 5.85 -6.92 26.92
N ALA A 312 6.54 -6.84 28.07
CA ALA A 312 6.83 -5.56 28.73
C ALA A 312 7.76 -4.66 27.90
N THR A 313 8.77 -5.26 27.26
CA THR A 313 9.66 -4.56 26.34
C THR A 313 8.90 -4.16 25.07
N TYR A 314 8.07 -5.06 24.51
CA TYR A 314 7.18 -4.73 23.40
C TYR A 314 6.37 -3.47 23.72
N LYS A 315 5.63 -3.45 24.84
CA LYS A 315 4.85 -2.26 25.21
C LYS A 315 5.70 -0.98 25.27
N THR A 316 6.89 -1.04 25.86
CA THR A 316 7.76 0.13 26.03
C THR A 316 8.22 0.69 24.69
N GLU A 317 8.68 -0.18 23.79
CA GLU A 317 9.13 0.21 22.44
C GLU A 317 7.96 0.69 21.57
N LEU A 318 6.79 0.07 21.71
CA LEU A 318 5.57 0.48 21.01
C LEU A 318 5.12 1.88 21.44
N ASP A 319 5.07 2.15 22.75
CA ASP A 319 4.73 3.47 23.26
C ASP A 319 5.74 4.53 22.78
N ALA A 320 7.04 4.18 22.75
CA ALA A 320 8.09 5.08 22.29
C ALA A 320 7.97 5.45 20.82
N VAL A 321 7.67 4.49 19.93
CA VAL A 321 7.57 4.77 18.49
C VAL A 321 6.36 5.64 18.15
N PHE A 322 5.22 5.40 18.80
CA PHE A 322 4.02 6.21 18.58
C PHE A 322 4.03 7.55 19.33
N ALA A 323 4.92 7.75 20.31
CA ALA A 323 5.13 9.05 20.98
C ALA A 323 5.98 10.04 20.16
N ALA A 324 6.47 9.66 18.98
CA ALA A 324 7.28 10.50 18.10
C ALA A 324 6.56 11.84 17.77
N PRO A 325 7.22 13.00 17.91
CA PRO A 325 6.58 14.31 17.69
C PRO A 325 5.90 14.46 16.34
N GLU A 326 6.47 13.86 15.30
CA GLU A 326 6.00 13.87 13.91
C GLU A 326 4.64 13.18 13.75
N LEU A 327 4.30 12.24 14.64
CA LEU A 327 3.01 11.56 14.70
C LEU A 327 2.00 12.27 15.60
N GLN A 328 2.44 13.21 16.43
CA GLN A 328 1.62 13.91 17.42
C GLN A 328 1.29 15.36 17.03
N THR A 329 2.12 16.00 16.21
CA THR A 329 2.00 17.42 15.84
C THR A 329 2.04 17.62 14.32
N PRO A 330 1.01 18.24 13.70
CA PRO A 330 -0.30 18.58 14.27
C PRO A 330 -1.04 17.33 14.74
N ALA A 331 -2.27 17.47 15.27
CA ALA A 331 -3.02 16.34 15.81
C ALA A 331 -2.95 15.09 14.90
N PRO A 332 -2.85 13.87 15.46
CA PRO A 332 -2.64 12.65 14.67
C PRO A 332 -3.66 12.49 13.54
N SER A 333 -3.17 12.08 12.35
CA SER A 333 -4.04 11.73 11.22
C SER A 333 -4.87 10.47 11.51
N VAL A 334 -5.88 10.19 10.67
CA VAL A 334 -6.68 8.96 10.76
C VAL A 334 -5.77 7.74 10.67
N ASP A 335 -4.80 7.73 9.74
CA ASP A 335 -3.87 6.62 9.55
C ASP A 335 -3.02 6.35 10.79
N VAL A 336 -2.49 7.42 11.42
CA VAL A 336 -1.71 7.29 12.67
C VAL A 336 -2.57 6.70 13.79
N LEU A 337 -3.83 7.15 13.91
CA LEU A 337 -4.74 6.66 14.94
C LEU A 337 -5.13 5.19 14.70
N LEU A 338 -5.38 4.80 13.45
CA LEU A 338 -5.69 3.42 13.07
C LEU A 338 -4.49 2.50 13.26
N ALA A 339 -3.31 2.90 12.81
CA ALA A 339 -2.06 2.16 13.00
C ALA A 339 -1.78 1.90 14.48
N HIS A 340 -1.88 2.93 15.32
CA HIS A 340 -1.68 2.79 16.76
C HIS A 340 -2.74 1.88 17.40
N ALA A 341 -4.00 1.99 16.99
CA ALA A 341 -5.05 1.11 17.49
C ALA A 341 -4.79 -0.36 17.14
N LYS A 342 -4.44 -0.66 15.88
CA LYS A 342 -4.08 -2.01 15.41
C LYS A 342 -2.89 -2.56 16.20
N ALA A 343 -1.85 -1.76 16.41
CA ALA A 343 -0.68 -2.15 17.19
C ALA A 343 -0.99 -2.47 18.66
N LEU A 344 -1.90 -1.71 19.28
CA LEU A 344 -2.36 -1.98 20.66
C LEU A 344 -3.22 -3.24 20.75
N ILE A 345 -4.02 -3.54 19.72
CA ILE A 345 -4.76 -4.81 19.62
C ILE A 345 -3.77 -5.97 19.50
N ALA A 346 -2.76 -5.87 18.63
CA ALA A 346 -1.71 -6.87 18.49
C ALA A 346 -0.94 -7.10 19.80
N LEU A 347 -0.61 -6.03 20.55
CA LEU A 347 -0.01 -6.13 21.89
C LEU A 347 -0.90 -6.91 22.88
N SER A 348 -2.22 -6.71 22.83
CA SER A 348 -3.17 -7.48 23.66
C SER A 348 -3.17 -8.97 23.32
N SER A 349 -3.06 -9.31 22.03
CA SER A 349 -2.92 -10.70 21.56
C SER A 349 -1.57 -11.29 22.00
N ALA A 350 -0.48 -10.54 21.91
CA ALA A 350 0.84 -10.99 22.39
C ALA A 350 0.84 -11.30 23.91
N PHE A 351 0.15 -10.50 24.72
CA PHE A 351 -0.04 -10.79 26.15
C PHE A 351 -0.86 -12.06 26.41
N ARG A 352 -1.83 -12.37 25.55
CA ARG A 352 -2.63 -13.60 25.65
C ARG A 352 -1.77 -14.82 25.36
N ASP A 353 -0.99 -14.76 24.30
CA ASP A 353 -0.31 -15.92 23.76
C ASP A 353 0.94 -16.29 24.58
N ASN A 354 1.74 -15.31 25.01
CA ASN A 354 2.98 -15.57 25.75
C ASN A 354 2.77 -15.93 27.23
N TYR A 355 1.61 -15.60 27.80
CA TYR A 355 1.28 -15.88 29.20
C TYR A 355 0.03 -16.76 29.31
N ALA A 356 -0.15 -17.70 28.38
CA ALA A 356 -1.25 -18.66 28.41
C ALA A 356 -1.37 -19.41 29.75
N TYR A 357 -0.26 -19.52 30.51
CA TYR A 357 -0.20 -20.18 31.82
C TYR A 357 -0.61 -19.30 33.02
N ASP A 358 -0.61 -17.96 32.88
CA ASP A 358 -1.19 -17.05 33.89
C ASP A 358 -1.98 -15.89 33.23
N PRO A 359 -3.16 -16.17 32.65
CA PRO A 359 -3.96 -15.14 31.98
C PRO A 359 -4.54 -14.09 32.92
N ALA A 360 -4.59 -14.36 34.23
CA ALA A 360 -5.04 -13.40 35.23
C ALA A 360 -4.00 -12.29 35.45
N ALA A 361 -2.70 -12.64 35.43
CA ALA A 361 -1.62 -11.66 35.55
C ALA A 361 -1.55 -10.68 34.38
N THR A 362 -1.91 -11.10 33.16
CA THR A 362 -1.85 -10.23 31.97
C THR A 362 -3.13 -9.48 31.68
N ALA A 363 -4.26 -9.88 32.28
CA ALA A 363 -5.55 -9.24 32.07
C ALA A 363 -5.54 -7.70 32.26
N PRO A 364 -4.86 -7.12 33.28
CA PRO A 364 -4.75 -5.66 33.41
C PRO A 364 -4.01 -4.99 32.24
N GLY A 365 -2.94 -5.62 31.73
CA GLY A 365 -2.17 -5.13 30.58
C GLY A 365 -3.00 -5.15 29.29
N ARG A 366 -3.68 -6.27 29.04
CA ARG A 366 -4.61 -6.43 27.91
C ARG A 366 -5.75 -5.42 27.96
N TRP A 367 -6.36 -5.26 29.13
CA TRP A 367 -7.41 -4.27 29.37
C TRP A 367 -6.94 -2.85 29.04
N ASN A 368 -5.75 -2.48 29.51
CA ASN A 368 -5.17 -1.16 29.25
C ASN A 368 -4.90 -0.93 27.76
N ALA A 369 -4.28 -1.90 27.07
CA ALA A 369 -4.01 -1.80 25.63
C ALA A 369 -5.29 -1.63 24.81
N LEU A 370 -6.31 -2.47 25.06
CA LEU A 370 -7.60 -2.41 24.35
C LEU A 370 -8.40 -1.14 24.64
N THR A 371 -8.31 -0.61 25.86
CA THR A 371 -8.94 0.67 26.22
C THR A 371 -8.27 1.82 25.46
N GLN A 372 -6.94 1.84 25.40
CA GLN A 372 -6.21 2.83 24.61
C GLN A 372 -6.50 2.70 23.11
N ALA A 373 -6.58 1.48 22.57
CA ALA A 373 -6.99 1.26 21.18
C ALA A 373 -8.39 1.85 20.91
N SER A 374 -9.34 1.61 21.81
CA SER A 374 -10.70 2.17 21.73
C SER A 374 -10.71 3.71 21.76
N GLU A 375 -9.81 4.33 22.51
CA GLU A 375 -9.64 5.79 22.54
C GLU A 375 -9.12 6.33 21.21
N ARG A 376 -8.10 5.69 20.61
CA ARG A 376 -7.57 6.06 19.29
C ARG A 376 -8.63 5.93 18.19
N LEU A 377 -9.37 4.81 18.17
CA LEU A 377 -10.46 4.59 17.24
C LEU A 377 -11.62 5.59 17.43
N THR A 378 -11.89 5.98 18.68
CA THR A 378 -12.88 7.02 18.97
C THR A 378 -12.42 8.38 18.44
N ALA A 379 -11.14 8.71 18.57
CA ALA A 379 -10.58 9.92 17.97
C ALA A 379 -10.66 9.88 16.44
N ALA A 380 -10.28 8.76 15.80
CA ALA A 380 -10.35 8.58 14.36
C ALA A 380 -11.77 8.80 13.83
N SER A 381 -12.78 8.20 14.47
CA SER A 381 -14.20 8.36 14.08
C SER A 381 -14.74 9.80 14.19
N LYS A 382 -14.02 10.69 14.86
CA LYS A 382 -14.37 12.11 15.03
C LYS A 382 -13.53 13.03 14.15
N THR A 383 -12.55 12.50 13.41
CA THR A 383 -11.72 13.29 12.50
C THR A 383 -12.57 13.79 11.34
N ALA A 384 -12.48 15.10 11.09
CA ALA A 384 -13.23 15.72 9.99
C ALA A 384 -12.71 15.21 8.64
N GLY A 385 -13.63 14.83 7.76
CA GLY A 385 -13.27 14.36 6.42
C GLY A 385 -12.79 12.92 6.34
N ILE A 386 -12.95 12.11 7.39
CA ILE A 386 -12.65 10.68 7.34
C ILE A 386 -13.43 10.01 6.19
N ASP A 387 -12.70 9.24 5.37
CA ASP A 387 -13.26 8.49 4.27
C ASP A 387 -14.22 7.40 4.75
N GLN A 388 -15.21 7.05 3.93
CA GLN A 388 -16.24 6.07 4.30
C GLN A 388 -15.63 4.70 4.64
N SER A 389 -14.61 4.28 3.88
CA SER A 389 -13.90 3.00 4.11
C SER A 389 -13.17 2.99 5.46
N ASP A 390 -12.44 4.07 5.77
CA ASP A 390 -11.73 4.19 7.05
C ASP A 390 -12.71 4.28 8.22
N LEU A 391 -13.86 4.92 8.04
CA LEU A 391 -14.89 4.97 9.06
C LEU A 391 -15.53 3.59 9.29
N ALA A 392 -15.74 2.80 8.22
CA ALA A 392 -16.20 1.42 8.32
C ALA A 392 -15.20 0.57 9.10
N THR A 393 -13.92 0.61 8.73
CA THR A 393 -12.81 -0.07 9.41
C THR A 393 -12.70 0.36 10.88
N THR A 394 -12.81 1.67 11.15
CA THR A 394 -12.81 2.21 12.51
C THR A 394 -13.92 1.60 13.35
N HIS A 395 -15.13 1.48 12.80
CA HIS A 395 -16.26 0.87 13.50
C HIS A 395 -16.08 -0.64 13.69
N LEU A 396 -15.54 -1.36 12.72
CA LEU A 396 -15.25 -2.79 12.85
C LEU A 396 -14.29 -3.04 14.02
N LEU A 397 -13.16 -2.34 14.05
CA LEU A 397 -12.15 -2.46 15.11
C LEU A 397 -12.66 -2.02 16.50
N ARG A 398 -13.61 -1.08 16.56
CA ARG A 398 -14.26 -0.71 17.83
C ARG A 398 -15.16 -1.81 18.35
N GLY A 399 -15.82 -2.52 17.43
CA GLY A 399 -16.56 -3.74 17.74
C GLY A 399 -15.62 -4.79 18.34
N ASP A 400 -14.50 -5.04 17.66
CA ASP A 400 -13.50 -6.03 18.08
C ASP A 400 -12.92 -5.69 19.46
N CYS A 401 -12.51 -4.44 19.69
CA CYS A 401 -12.05 -3.98 21.01
C CYS A 401 -13.09 -4.26 22.11
N SER A 402 -14.37 -4.02 21.81
CA SER A 402 -15.45 -4.23 22.78
C SER A 402 -15.65 -5.72 23.08
N MET A 403 -15.55 -6.59 22.07
CA MET A 403 -15.60 -8.06 22.22
C MET A 403 -14.39 -8.59 22.99
N TYR A 404 -13.17 -8.13 22.67
CA TYR A 404 -11.96 -8.50 23.41
C TYR A 404 -12.05 -8.11 24.89
N LEU A 405 -12.46 -6.87 25.17
CA LEU A 405 -12.67 -6.39 26.54
C LEU A 405 -13.73 -7.23 27.27
N HIS A 406 -14.82 -7.60 26.58
CA HIS A 406 -15.86 -8.47 27.13
C HIS A 406 -15.30 -9.86 27.46
N ASN A 407 -14.45 -10.42 26.60
CA ASN A 407 -13.92 -11.77 26.76
C ASN A 407 -13.00 -11.91 27.99
N LEU A 408 -12.34 -10.82 28.42
CA LEU A 408 -11.50 -10.80 29.63
C LEU A 408 -12.25 -11.16 30.92
N GLN A 409 -13.59 -11.13 30.94
CA GLN A 409 -14.36 -11.50 32.12
C GLN A 409 -14.35 -13.01 32.40
N TYR A 410 -14.10 -13.84 31.38
CA TYR A 410 -14.22 -15.28 31.50
C TYR A 410 -12.95 -15.90 32.09
N PRO A 411 -13.06 -17.05 32.78
CA PRO A 411 -11.90 -17.84 33.15
C PRO A 411 -11.06 -18.20 31.90
N PRO A 412 -9.73 -18.25 32.01
CA PRO A 412 -8.93 -18.06 33.22
C PRO A 412 -8.66 -16.61 33.64
N ALA A 413 -8.90 -15.61 32.78
CA ALA A 413 -8.56 -14.21 33.06
C ALA A 413 -9.40 -13.60 34.21
N SER A 414 -10.71 -13.87 34.23
CA SER A 414 -11.66 -13.44 35.28
C SER A 414 -11.54 -11.96 35.70
N HIS A 415 -11.30 -11.07 34.73
CA HIS A 415 -10.97 -9.68 35.00
C HIS A 415 -12.19 -8.89 35.46
N LYS A 416 -12.17 -8.41 36.71
CA LYS A 416 -13.31 -7.74 37.33
C LYS A 416 -13.85 -6.52 36.53
N PRO A 417 -13.01 -5.59 36.04
CA PRO A 417 -13.50 -4.49 35.20
C PRO A 417 -14.26 -4.92 33.95
N ALA A 418 -13.92 -6.07 33.35
CA ALA A 418 -14.63 -6.63 32.22
C ALA A 418 -16.01 -7.15 32.64
N ALA A 419 -16.08 -7.92 33.73
CA ALA A 419 -17.34 -8.42 34.29
C ALA A 419 -18.30 -7.28 34.67
N ASP A 420 -17.78 -6.24 35.32
CA ASP A 420 -18.57 -5.08 35.76
C ASP A 420 -19.16 -4.28 34.56
N ARG A 421 -18.56 -4.38 33.36
CA ARG A 421 -18.96 -3.65 32.14
C ARG A 421 -19.53 -4.54 31.04
N ALA A 422 -19.66 -5.84 31.27
CA ALA A 422 -19.98 -6.83 30.23
C ALA A 422 -21.22 -6.48 29.39
N PRO A 423 -22.38 -6.09 29.97
CA PRO A 423 -23.56 -5.73 29.17
C PRO A 423 -23.33 -4.52 28.25
N GLN A 424 -22.58 -3.53 28.74
CA GLN A 424 -22.28 -2.32 27.96
C GLN A 424 -21.29 -2.63 26.82
N LEU A 425 -20.33 -3.52 27.06
CA LEU A 425 -19.34 -3.93 26.06
C LEU A 425 -20.01 -4.65 24.89
N LEU A 426 -20.91 -5.60 25.15
CA LEU A 426 -21.65 -6.28 24.08
C LEU A 426 -22.56 -5.34 23.29
N LYS A 427 -23.29 -4.46 24.00
CA LYS A 427 -24.13 -3.44 23.34
C LYS A 427 -23.30 -2.51 22.46
N ASN A 428 -22.12 -2.11 22.91
CA ASN A 428 -21.19 -1.32 22.11
C ASN A 428 -20.73 -2.10 20.87
N ALA A 429 -20.32 -3.36 21.05
CA ALA A 429 -19.89 -4.22 19.94
C ALA A 429 -20.95 -4.33 18.85
N GLU A 430 -22.19 -4.66 19.22
CA GLU A 430 -23.32 -4.77 18.29
C GLU A 430 -23.54 -3.48 17.49
N ILE A 431 -23.54 -2.32 18.18
CA ILE A 431 -23.74 -1.00 17.54
C ILE A 431 -22.61 -0.70 16.56
N PHE A 432 -21.36 -0.93 16.97
CA PHE A 432 -20.21 -0.64 16.12
C PHE A 432 -20.17 -1.55 14.89
N TYR A 433 -20.39 -2.85 15.04
CA TYR A 433 -20.48 -3.77 13.91
C TYR A 433 -21.63 -3.43 12.96
N ARG A 434 -22.80 -3.05 13.49
CA ARG A 434 -23.92 -2.59 12.65
C ARG A 434 -23.57 -1.33 11.86
N ASN A 435 -22.77 -0.43 12.44
CA ASN A 435 -22.32 0.77 11.72
C ASN A 435 -21.28 0.41 10.66
N ALA A 436 -20.33 -0.47 10.96
CA ALA A 436 -19.38 -1.00 9.97
C ALA A 436 -20.13 -1.63 8.78
N GLN A 437 -21.08 -2.53 9.05
CA GLN A 437 -21.92 -3.15 8.03
C GLN A 437 -22.66 -2.16 7.12
N LYS A 438 -23.12 -1.02 7.68
CA LYS A 438 -23.82 0.01 6.89
C LYS A 438 -22.89 0.82 6.01
N LEU A 439 -21.63 0.97 6.42
CA LEU A 439 -20.63 1.81 5.78
C LEU A 439 -19.76 1.03 4.78
N SER A 440 -19.54 -0.26 4.99
CA SER A 440 -18.78 -1.11 4.08
C SER A 440 -19.41 -1.14 2.69
N ALA A 441 -18.57 -0.85 1.69
CA ALA A 441 -18.95 -0.94 0.28
C ALA A 441 -18.84 -2.39 -0.23
N GLU A 442 -17.89 -3.16 0.30
CA GLU A 442 -17.61 -4.53 -0.11
C GLU A 442 -18.58 -5.52 0.52
N ALA A 443 -19.02 -6.50 -0.27
CA ALA A 443 -20.01 -7.48 0.16
C ALA A 443 -19.49 -8.39 1.29
N GLU A 444 -18.20 -8.71 1.24
CA GLU A 444 -17.53 -9.55 2.22
C GLU A 444 -17.43 -8.85 3.58
N GLU A 445 -16.79 -7.68 3.65
CA GLU A 445 -16.72 -6.88 4.89
C GLU A 445 -18.10 -6.64 5.52
N LYS A 446 -19.10 -6.33 4.68
CA LYS A 446 -20.48 -6.15 5.11
C LYS A 446 -21.07 -7.44 5.70
N GLY A 447 -20.73 -8.59 5.12
CA GLY A 447 -21.04 -9.90 5.67
C GLY A 447 -20.42 -10.08 7.05
N VAL A 448 -19.09 -9.89 7.15
CA VAL A 448 -18.31 -10.10 8.38
C VAL A 448 -18.88 -9.25 9.52
N ALA A 449 -19.06 -7.95 9.26
CA ALA A 449 -19.66 -7.03 10.23
C ALA A 449 -21.09 -7.43 10.62
N GLY A 450 -21.88 -7.96 9.67
CA GLY A 450 -23.23 -8.46 9.93
C GLY A 450 -23.27 -9.67 10.86
N VAL A 451 -22.39 -10.66 10.63
CA VAL A 451 -22.24 -11.84 11.50
C VAL A 451 -21.78 -11.42 12.88
N ARG A 452 -20.70 -10.63 12.97
CA ARG A 452 -20.16 -10.13 14.25
C ARG A 452 -21.21 -9.32 15.04
N SER A 453 -22.04 -8.50 14.37
CA SER A 453 -23.16 -7.79 14.99
C SER A 453 -24.21 -8.74 15.56
N SER A 454 -24.59 -9.78 14.79
CA SER A 454 -25.58 -10.78 15.20
C SER A 454 -25.10 -11.59 16.40
N VAL A 455 -23.83 -11.99 16.42
CA VAL A 455 -23.19 -12.71 17.54
C VAL A 455 -23.17 -11.84 18.80
N ALA A 456 -22.76 -10.56 18.70
CA ALA A 456 -22.78 -9.64 19.82
C ALA A 456 -24.21 -9.41 20.37
N GLY A 457 -25.23 -9.40 19.50
CA GLY A 457 -26.64 -9.35 19.91
C GLY A 457 -27.09 -10.60 20.69
N LEU A 458 -26.73 -11.79 20.21
CA LEU A 458 -27.10 -13.05 20.89
C LEU A 458 -26.46 -13.19 22.27
N LEU A 459 -25.18 -12.80 22.40
CA LEU A 459 -24.49 -12.82 23.70
C LEU A 459 -25.18 -11.91 24.74
N GLN A 460 -25.85 -10.83 24.31
CA GLN A 460 -26.64 -9.98 25.20
C GLN A 460 -27.91 -10.69 25.69
N GLU A 461 -28.58 -11.45 24.82
CA GLU A 461 -29.85 -12.12 25.13
C GLU A 461 -29.67 -13.38 25.99
N GLN A 462 -28.63 -14.16 25.73
CA GLN A 462 -28.51 -15.54 26.25
C GLN A 462 -27.34 -15.76 27.23
N GLY A 463 -26.46 -14.78 27.44
CA GLY A 463 -25.32 -14.93 28.33
C GLY A 463 -24.29 -15.96 27.81
N GLN A 464 -23.94 -16.96 28.63
CA GLN A 464 -22.87 -17.95 28.34
C GLN A 464 -23.24 -19.05 27.35
N VAL A 465 -24.53 -19.28 27.07
CA VAL A 465 -25.00 -20.32 26.15
C VAL A 465 -25.54 -19.62 24.93
N TYR A 466 -24.83 -19.68 23.80
CA TYR A 466 -25.32 -19.13 22.55
C TYR A 466 -25.65 -20.26 21.58
N SER A 467 -26.92 -20.39 21.18
CA SER A 467 -27.28 -21.21 20.02
C SER A 467 -26.95 -20.41 18.76
N VAL A 468 -25.94 -20.86 18.02
CA VAL A 468 -25.51 -20.24 16.75
C VAL A 468 -26.53 -20.46 15.63
N ASP A 469 -27.56 -21.30 15.84
CA ASP A 469 -28.55 -21.64 14.83
C ASP A 469 -29.19 -20.41 14.17
N LYS A 470 -29.42 -19.35 14.95
CA LYS A 470 -29.97 -18.08 14.42
C LYS A 470 -28.97 -17.34 13.53
N VAL A 471 -27.68 -17.38 13.83
CA VAL A 471 -26.61 -16.79 13.00
C VAL A 471 -26.44 -17.61 11.73
N LEU A 472 -26.38 -18.94 11.87
CA LEU A 472 -26.19 -19.87 10.77
C LEU A 472 -27.35 -19.84 9.77
N SER A 473 -28.59 -19.87 10.25
CA SER A 473 -29.79 -19.83 9.40
C SER A 473 -30.11 -18.44 8.83
N GLY A 474 -29.63 -17.38 9.49
CA GLY A 474 -29.86 -16.00 9.08
C GLY A 474 -28.80 -15.42 8.15
N CYS A 475 -27.70 -16.13 7.90
CA CYS A 475 -26.59 -15.63 7.10
C CYS A 475 -26.89 -15.65 5.59
N PRO A 476 -26.91 -14.50 4.89
CA PRO A 476 -27.17 -14.45 3.45
C PRO A 476 -26.16 -15.21 2.59
N GLN A 477 -24.92 -15.32 3.05
CA GLN A 477 -23.82 -16.04 2.38
C GLN A 477 -23.87 -17.55 2.60
N GLY A 478 -24.80 -18.04 3.43
CA GLY A 478 -24.98 -19.45 3.72
C GLY A 478 -24.30 -19.91 5.01
N GLN A 479 -24.68 -21.12 5.44
CA GLN A 479 -24.28 -21.67 6.74
C GLN A 479 -22.78 -21.96 6.83
N GLN A 480 -22.15 -22.47 5.77
CA GLN A 480 -20.73 -22.83 5.77
C GLN A 480 -19.84 -21.60 5.98
N TRP A 481 -20.09 -20.54 5.22
CA TRP A 481 -19.38 -19.27 5.38
C TRP A 481 -19.59 -18.68 6.79
N ALA A 482 -20.81 -18.79 7.34
CA ALA A 482 -21.06 -18.34 8.72
C ALA A 482 -20.29 -19.16 9.78
N ILE A 483 -20.04 -20.45 9.54
CA ILE A 483 -19.20 -21.30 10.41
C ILE A 483 -17.76 -20.83 10.36
N GLU A 484 -17.21 -20.62 9.17
CA GLU A 484 -15.84 -20.09 8.97
C GLU A 484 -15.66 -18.77 9.73
N GLN A 485 -16.61 -17.85 9.61
CA GLN A 485 -16.56 -16.59 10.35
C GLN A 485 -16.63 -16.74 11.88
N LEU A 486 -17.33 -17.75 12.39
CA LEU A 486 -17.35 -18.05 13.83
C LEU A 486 -16.03 -18.65 14.29
N GLU A 487 -15.42 -19.52 13.47
CA GLU A 487 -14.10 -20.10 13.70
C GLU A 487 -13.03 -19.00 13.72
N ASP A 488 -13.08 -18.04 12.79
CA ASP A 488 -12.20 -16.86 12.77
C ASP A 488 -12.35 -16.04 14.05
N MET A 489 -13.58 -15.71 14.46
CA MET A 489 -13.83 -14.99 15.70
C MET A 489 -13.31 -15.74 16.94
N MET A 490 -13.32 -17.07 16.93
CA MET A 490 -12.74 -17.90 18.00
C MET A 490 -11.21 -17.86 17.97
N ALA A 491 -10.59 -18.04 16.80
CA ALA A 491 -9.15 -18.01 16.61
C ALA A 491 -8.55 -16.63 16.96
N GLU A 492 -9.22 -15.56 16.56
CA GLU A 492 -8.89 -14.19 16.93
C GLU A 492 -9.08 -13.95 18.43
N GLY A 493 -9.91 -14.73 19.12
CA GLY A 493 -10.22 -14.60 20.54
C GLY A 493 -11.25 -13.52 20.87
N LEU A 494 -12.12 -13.20 19.91
CA LEU A 494 -13.31 -12.38 20.09
C LEU A 494 -14.40 -13.13 20.86
N LEU A 495 -14.39 -14.47 20.78
CA LEU A 495 -15.34 -15.35 21.46
C LEU A 495 -14.71 -16.06 22.68
N PRO A 496 -15.52 -16.44 23.68
CA PRO A 496 -15.03 -17.20 24.82
C PRO A 496 -14.53 -18.59 24.39
N PRO A 497 -13.50 -19.16 25.05
CA PRO A 497 -12.82 -20.40 24.66
C PRO A 497 -13.69 -21.67 24.73
N HIS A 498 -14.87 -21.60 25.34
CA HIS A 498 -15.85 -22.68 25.35
C HIS A 498 -17.25 -22.14 25.10
N PRO A 499 -17.62 -22.00 23.83
CA PRO A 499 -19.02 -22.01 23.52
C PRO A 499 -19.53 -23.44 23.63
N GLN A 500 -20.54 -23.65 24.46
CA GLN A 500 -21.33 -24.86 24.31
C GLN A 500 -22.08 -24.72 22.98
N MET A 501 -21.43 -25.13 21.89
CA MET A 501 -22.09 -25.38 20.59
C MET A 501 -22.96 -26.63 20.80
N GLY A 502 -24.18 -26.40 21.29
CA GLY A 502 -25.19 -27.43 21.51
C GLY A 502 -25.95 -27.77 20.25
#